data_AF-A0A9E3EP36-F1
#
_entry.id   AF-A0A9E3EP36-F1
#
_cell.length_a   1.000
_cell.length_b   1.000
_cell.length_c   1.000
_cell.angle_alpha   90.00
_cell.angle_beta   90.00
_cell.angle_gamma   90.00
#
_symmetry.space_group_name_H-M   'P 1'
#
loop_
_entity.id
_entity.type
_entity.pdbx_description
1 polymer ?
#
loop_
_entity_poly.entity_id
_entity_poly.type
_entity_poly.pdbx_seq_one_letter_code
_entity_poly.pdbx_strand_id
1 'polypeptide(L)'
;MKGIGGRLFARMTLIGTMVFTLMGIGVVAFAQMSPTAYAAKSTKTTCDLEAPGGTIKHVINVVFDNVHLTRDNPNVPSDLEQMPNLLNFLKNNGTVLANNHTPLIAHTADDILTGLTGVYGDRHGQPVTNSYRYFNPDG
;
A
#
# COMPACT_ATOMS: atom_id res chain seq x y z
N MET A 1 -54.15 69.03 3.13
CA MET A 1 -54.01 69.81 4.39
C MET A 1 -53.34 68.90 5.41
N LYS A 2 -52.32 69.43 6.12
CA LYS A 2 -51.93 69.19 7.53
C LYS A 2 -52.47 67.91 8.19
N GLY A 3 -51.71 67.09 8.88
CA GLY A 3 -50.42 67.23 9.57
C GLY A 3 -50.23 65.94 10.39
N ILE A 4 -49.00 65.56 10.76
CA ILE A 4 -48.47 65.78 12.12
C ILE A 4 -49.44 65.22 13.17
N GLY A 5 -49.16 64.15 13.91
CA GLY A 5 -47.90 63.67 14.43
C GLY A 5 -48.12 63.25 15.89
N GLY A 6 -47.13 62.55 16.44
CA GLY A 6 -47.00 62.32 17.89
C GLY A 6 -47.19 60.86 18.28
N ARG A 7 -46.15 60.13 18.69
CA ARG A 7 -45.49 60.18 20.02
C ARG A 7 -46.49 59.73 21.10
N LEU A 8 -46.23 58.79 22.01
CA LEU A 8 -45.00 58.24 22.58
C LEU A 8 -45.46 57.32 23.75
N PHE A 9 -44.59 56.41 24.19
CA PHE A 9 -44.67 55.68 25.47
C PHE A 9 -45.76 54.61 25.59
N ALA A 10 -45.62 53.52 26.36
CA ALA A 10 -44.50 52.81 26.95
C ALA A 10 -45.14 51.63 27.71
N ARG A 11 -44.46 50.48 27.72
CA ARG A 11 -44.35 49.53 28.85
C ARG A 11 -45.66 48.94 29.43
N MET A 12 -45.78 47.62 29.47
CA MET A 12 -45.40 46.82 30.66
C MET A 12 -45.91 45.37 30.53
N THR A 13 -44.95 44.47 30.32
CA THR A 13 -44.82 43.09 30.83
C THR A 13 -46.07 42.23 31.09
N LEU A 14 -46.15 41.08 30.41
CA LEU A 14 -46.34 39.80 31.10
C LEU A 14 -45.66 38.65 30.35
N ILE A 15 -44.94 37.87 31.16
CA ILE A 15 -43.96 36.83 30.81
C ILE A 15 -44.72 35.53 30.52
N GLY A 16 -44.46 34.93 29.36
CA GLY A 16 -44.82 33.56 29.02
C GLY A 16 -43.60 32.86 28.43
N THR A 17 -43.00 31.95 29.19
CA THR A 17 -41.76 31.22 28.90
C THR A 17 -42.00 29.96 28.07
N MET A 18 -41.25 29.80 26.98
CA MET A 18 -40.57 28.59 26.46
C MET A 18 -40.17 28.88 24.99
N VAL A 19 -38.97 29.36 24.65
CA VAL A 19 -37.68 28.64 24.52
C VAL A 19 -37.87 27.35 23.70
N PHE A 20 -37.41 27.16 22.46
CA PHE A 20 -36.11 27.46 21.85
C PHE A 20 -36.22 27.89 20.37
N THR A 21 -35.45 28.92 20.02
CA THR A 21 -35.05 29.33 18.67
C THR A 21 -33.84 28.53 18.17
N LEU A 22 -33.70 28.45 16.83
CA LEU A 22 -32.48 28.52 15.98
C LEU A 22 -32.72 27.65 14.72
N MET A 23 -33.11 28.18 13.56
CA MET A 23 -32.39 29.06 12.62
C MET A 23 -31.22 28.36 11.89
N GLY A 24 -31.50 27.93 10.65
CA GLY A 24 -30.56 27.84 9.52
C GLY A 24 -29.52 26.71 9.52
N ILE A 25 -29.44 25.97 8.39
CA ILE A 25 -28.22 25.67 7.61
C ILE A 25 -28.56 24.58 6.57
N GLY A 26 -28.27 24.86 5.29
CA GLY A 26 -27.73 23.89 4.33
C GLY A 26 -28.70 22.95 3.62
N VAL A 27 -29.13 23.31 2.42
CA VAL A 27 -29.56 22.33 1.40
C VAL A 27 -28.33 21.48 1.05
N VAL A 28 -28.28 20.24 1.53
CA VAL A 28 -27.27 19.27 1.10
C VAL A 28 -27.64 18.77 -0.30
N ALA A 29 -26.93 19.27 -1.31
CA ALA A 29 -26.96 18.72 -2.65
C ALA A 29 -26.22 17.36 -2.64
N PHE A 30 -26.97 16.27 -2.75
CA PHE A 30 -26.39 14.96 -3.00
C PHE A 30 -25.85 14.93 -4.43
N ALA A 31 -24.52 15.09 -4.58
CA ALA A 31 -23.85 14.79 -5.83
C ALA A 31 -23.95 13.27 -6.07
N GLN A 32 -24.76 12.86 -7.05
CA GLN A 32 -24.80 11.49 -7.54
C GLN A 32 -23.46 11.17 -8.23
N MET A 33 -22.54 10.57 -7.48
CA MET A 33 -21.34 9.95 -8.03
C MET A 33 -21.80 8.80 -8.93
N SER A 34 -21.72 8.98 -10.25
CA SER A 34 -21.93 7.87 -11.19
C SER A 34 -20.84 6.83 -10.91
N PRO A 35 -21.18 5.57 -10.63
CA PRO A 35 -20.16 4.54 -10.51
C PRO A 35 -19.52 4.39 -11.88
N THR A 36 -18.25 4.78 -12.00
CA THR A 36 -17.42 4.32 -13.11
C THR A 36 -17.38 2.80 -12.99
N ALA A 37 -18.13 2.12 -13.85
CA ALA A 37 -18.01 0.69 -14.01
C ALA A 37 -16.58 0.42 -14.49
N TYR A 38 -15.70 0.05 -13.56
CA TYR A 38 -14.49 -0.66 -13.92
C TYR A 38 -14.96 -1.89 -14.68
N ALA A 39 -14.71 -1.93 -15.98
CA ALA A 39 -14.98 -3.11 -16.79
C ALA A 39 -14.30 -4.28 -16.08
N ALA A 40 -15.09 -5.22 -15.57
CA ALA A 40 -14.57 -6.41 -14.94
C ALA A 40 -13.71 -7.14 -15.97
N LYS A 41 -12.39 -7.13 -15.77
CA LYS A 41 -11.46 -7.90 -16.57
C LYS A 41 -11.91 -9.35 -16.45
N SER A 42 -12.24 -9.97 -17.59
CA SER A 42 -12.71 -11.35 -17.68
C SER A 42 -11.92 -12.25 -16.72
N THR A 43 -12.62 -12.86 -15.77
CA THR A 43 -12.05 -13.82 -14.83
C THR A 43 -11.68 -15.09 -15.59
N LYS A 44 -10.50 -15.09 -16.21
CA LYS A 44 -9.87 -16.34 -16.62
C LYS A 44 -9.74 -17.19 -15.36
N THR A 45 -10.31 -18.39 -15.39
CA THR A 45 -10.26 -19.41 -14.31
C THR A 45 -8.85 -19.95 -14.04
N THR A 46 -7.86 -19.43 -14.76
CA THR A 46 -6.44 -19.76 -14.64
C THR A 46 -5.67 -18.45 -14.47
N CYS A 47 -4.74 -18.41 -13.51
CA CYS A 47 -3.82 -17.29 -13.34
C CYS A 47 -2.95 -17.21 -14.60
N ASP A 48 -3.29 -16.30 -15.51
CA ASP A 48 -2.53 -16.01 -16.71
C ASP A 48 -1.46 -14.99 -16.34
N LEU A 49 -0.19 -15.34 -16.51
CA LEU A 49 0.96 -14.49 -16.11
C LEU A 49 1.15 -13.27 -17.03
N GLU A 50 0.11 -12.88 -17.77
CA GLU A 50 0.04 -11.75 -18.70
C GLU A 50 1.26 -11.64 -19.65
N ALA A 51 1.79 -12.78 -20.08
CA ALA A 51 2.96 -12.79 -20.97
C ALA A 51 2.59 -12.23 -22.36
N PRO A 52 3.39 -11.30 -22.93
CA PRO A 52 3.22 -10.89 -24.32
C PRO A 52 3.22 -12.12 -25.25
N GLY A 53 2.14 -12.32 -26.01
CA GLY A 53 1.97 -13.51 -26.87
C GLY A 53 1.37 -14.74 -26.18
N GLY A 54 0.99 -14.64 -24.90
CA GLY A 54 0.12 -15.61 -24.22
C GLY A 54 0.76 -16.94 -23.82
N THR A 55 2.08 -17.12 -23.94
CA THR A 55 2.73 -18.36 -23.49
C THR A 55 4.16 -18.14 -23.01
N ILE A 56 4.41 -18.35 -21.72
CA ILE A 56 5.77 -18.42 -21.16
C ILE A 56 6.40 -19.75 -21.55
N LYS A 57 7.62 -19.70 -22.10
CA LYS A 57 8.42 -20.90 -22.45
C LYS A 57 9.56 -21.17 -21.48
N HIS A 58 10.09 -20.12 -20.87
CA HIS A 58 11.22 -20.19 -19.95
C HIS A 58 10.96 -19.27 -18.76
N VAL A 59 11.30 -19.76 -17.57
CA VAL A 59 11.32 -18.97 -16.33
C VAL A 59 12.77 -18.88 -15.90
N ILE A 60 13.25 -17.65 -15.68
CA ILE A 60 14.60 -17.37 -15.18
C ILE A 60 14.43 -16.75 -13.80
N ASN A 61 15.01 -17.38 -12.78
CA ASN A 61 15.11 -16.83 -11.44
C ASN A 61 16.55 -16.37 -11.20
N VAL A 62 16.72 -15.08 -10.91
CA VAL A 62 18.01 -14.47 -10.57
C VAL A 62 17.89 -13.88 -9.17
N VAL A 63 18.75 -14.35 -8.26
CA VAL A 63 18.84 -13.81 -6.91
C VAL A 63 20.10 -12.96 -6.81
N PHE A 64 19.92 -11.71 -6.39
CA PHE A 64 21.03 -10.83 -6.03
C PHE A 64 21.19 -10.85 -4.52
N ASP A 65 22.35 -11.32 -4.06
CA ASP A 65 22.67 -11.38 -2.64
C ASP A 65 22.97 -9.98 -2.10
N ASN A 66 22.45 -9.68 -0.92
CA ASN A 66 22.70 -8.45 -0.19
C ASN A 66 22.40 -7.15 -0.98
N VAL A 67 21.30 -7.13 -1.73
CA VAL A 67 20.83 -5.95 -2.48
C VAL A 67 19.64 -5.30 -1.79
N HIS A 68 19.81 -4.02 -1.44
CA HIS A 68 18.78 -3.18 -0.86
C HIS A 68 18.06 -2.35 -1.93
N LEU A 69 16.73 -2.39 -1.90
CA LEU A 69 15.87 -1.59 -2.77
C LEU A 69 16.00 -0.10 -2.45
N THR A 70 15.92 0.24 -1.16
CA THR A 70 15.92 1.61 -0.64
C THR A 70 17.29 2.01 -0.12
N ARG A 71 17.52 3.31 0.01
CA ARG A 71 18.72 3.84 0.65
C ARG A 71 18.65 3.61 2.16
N ASP A 72 19.61 2.89 2.72
CA ASP A 72 19.76 2.78 4.18
C ASP A 72 20.35 4.07 4.78
N ASN A 73 21.30 4.69 4.06
CA ASN A 73 21.81 6.02 4.34
C ASN A 73 21.32 6.97 3.25
N PRO A 74 20.61 8.06 3.58
CA PRO A 74 20.08 8.98 2.57
C PRO A 74 21.14 9.61 1.66
N ASN A 75 22.41 9.63 2.08
CA ASN A 75 23.53 10.18 1.32
C ASN A 75 24.26 9.14 0.47
N VAL A 76 23.90 7.86 0.56
CA VAL A 76 24.49 6.77 -0.21
C VAL A 76 23.40 6.16 -1.10
N PRO A 77 23.60 6.04 -2.42
CA PRO A 77 22.65 5.35 -3.28
C PRO A 77 22.40 3.92 -2.80
N SER A 78 21.18 3.41 -2.96
CA SER A 78 20.90 2.00 -2.66
C SER A 78 21.68 1.07 -3.60
N ASP A 79 21.80 -0.20 -3.24
CA ASP A 79 22.44 -1.18 -4.12
C ASP A 79 21.74 -1.22 -5.49
N LEU A 80 20.40 -1.15 -5.51
CA LEU A 80 19.64 -1.12 -6.75
C LEU A 80 19.89 0.15 -7.58
N GLU A 81 20.06 1.32 -6.94
CA GLU A 81 20.39 2.57 -7.64
C GLU A 81 21.78 2.52 -8.29
N GLN A 82 22.69 1.71 -7.74
CA GLN A 82 24.01 1.46 -8.30
C GLN A 82 24.00 0.41 -9.44
N MET A 83 22.85 -0.22 -9.71
CA MET A 83 22.65 -1.22 -10.78
C MET A 83 21.74 -0.68 -11.90
N PRO A 84 22.21 0.27 -12.73
CA PRO A 84 21.36 1.06 -13.62
C PRO A 84 20.60 0.21 -14.65
N ASN A 85 21.18 -0.88 -15.15
CA ASN A 85 20.50 -1.77 -16.10
C ASN A 85 19.31 -2.49 -15.45
N LEU A 86 19.50 -3.00 -14.22
CA LEU A 86 18.44 -3.66 -13.47
C LEU A 86 17.36 -2.65 -13.07
N LEU A 87 17.75 -1.49 -12.54
CA LEU A 87 16.81 -0.43 -12.17
C LEU A 87 15.97 0.02 -13.37
N ASN A 88 16.58 0.26 -14.53
CA ASN A 88 15.86 0.69 -15.73
C ASN A 88 14.95 -0.41 -16.27
N PHE A 89 15.37 -1.67 -16.20
CA PHE A 89 14.51 -2.80 -16.56
C PHE A 89 13.27 -2.86 -15.66
N LEU A 90 13.45 -2.78 -14.33
CA LEU A 90 12.35 -2.82 -13.38
C LEU A 90 11.38 -1.66 -13.57
N LYS A 91 11.89 -0.44 -13.82
CA LYS A 91 11.06 0.75 -14.08
C LYS A 91 10.21 0.64 -15.34
N ASN A 92 10.76 0.08 -16.42
CA ASN A 92 10.12 0.10 -17.73
C ASN A 92 9.32 -1.17 -18.05
N ASN A 93 9.69 -2.31 -17.46
CA ASN A 93 9.15 -3.63 -17.82
C ASN A 93 8.76 -4.50 -16.62
N GLY A 94 9.06 -4.07 -15.38
CA GLY A 94 8.92 -4.89 -14.19
C GLY A 94 7.65 -4.63 -13.39
N THR A 95 7.23 -5.64 -12.62
CA THR A 95 6.34 -5.46 -11.46
C THR A 95 7.18 -5.62 -10.21
N VAL A 96 7.11 -4.66 -9.29
CA VAL A 96 7.95 -4.65 -8.07
C VAL A 96 7.07 -4.83 -6.84
N LEU A 97 7.39 -5.84 -6.03
CA LEU A 97 6.85 -6.00 -4.67
C LEU A 97 7.89 -5.44 -3.69
N ALA A 98 7.61 -4.27 -3.12
CA ALA A 98 8.52 -3.57 -2.20
C ALA A 98 8.20 -3.79 -0.72
N ASN A 99 7.03 -4.37 -0.41
CA ASN A 99 6.61 -4.65 0.96
C ASN A 99 6.78 -6.15 1.26
N ASN A 100 8.03 -6.61 1.23
CA ASN A 100 8.42 -7.95 1.62
C ASN A 100 9.13 -7.92 2.97
N HIS A 101 9.05 -9.03 3.70
CA HIS A 101 9.73 -9.20 4.98
C HIS A 101 10.55 -10.48 4.94
N THR A 102 11.76 -10.41 5.49
CA THR A 102 12.59 -11.59 5.78
C THR A 102 12.27 -12.09 7.18
N PRO A 103 12.69 -13.32 7.54
CA PRO A 103 12.79 -13.74 8.93
C PRO A 103 13.59 -12.74 9.78
N LEU A 104 13.43 -12.82 11.11
CA LEU A 104 14.10 -11.92 12.07
C LEU A 104 15.63 -11.86 11.91
N ILE A 105 16.23 -12.94 11.41
CA ILE A 105 17.64 -13.02 11.11
C ILE A 105 17.75 -13.42 9.64
N ALA A 106 18.11 -12.47 8.78
CA ALA A 106 18.34 -12.72 7.37
C ALA A 106 19.65 -13.50 7.18
N HIS A 107 19.55 -14.66 6.54
CA HIS A 107 20.69 -15.47 6.15
C HIS A 107 20.55 -15.86 4.68
N THR A 108 21.57 -15.56 3.88
CA THR A 108 21.60 -15.87 2.43
C THR A 108 21.01 -17.24 2.07
N ALA A 109 21.45 -18.34 2.69
CA ALA A 109 20.94 -19.66 2.30
C ALA A 109 19.49 -19.91 2.74
N ASP A 110 19.06 -19.46 3.93
CA ASP A 110 17.68 -19.55 4.44
C ASP A 110 16.72 -18.73 3.55
N ASP A 111 17.08 -17.48 3.27
CA ASP A 111 16.25 -16.56 2.48
C ASP A 111 16.14 -17.02 1.01
N ILE A 112 17.22 -17.58 0.44
CA ILE A 112 17.17 -18.20 -0.89
C ILE A 112 16.25 -19.42 -0.88
N LEU A 113 16.34 -20.29 0.13
CA LEU A 113 15.45 -21.45 0.25
C LEU A 113 14.00 -21.01 0.41
N THR A 114 13.73 -19.97 1.20
CA THR A 114 12.40 -19.38 1.33
C THR A 114 11.88 -18.88 -0.02
N GLY A 115 12.71 -18.17 -0.80
CA GLY A 115 12.35 -17.71 -2.14
C GLY A 115 12.10 -18.84 -3.15
N LEU A 116 12.81 -19.97 -3.04
CA LEU A 116 12.67 -21.12 -3.94
C LEU A 116 11.54 -22.08 -3.56
N THR A 117 11.22 -22.19 -2.26
CA THR A 117 10.24 -23.15 -1.73
C THR A 117 8.89 -22.52 -1.38
N GLY A 118 8.85 -21.20 -1.18
CA GLY A 118 7.64 -20.48 -0.79
C GLY A 118 7.22 -20.68 0.66
N VAL A 119 8.10 -21.22 1.52
CA VAL A 119 7.85 -21.42 2.95
C VAL A 119 9.05 -20.94 3.76
N TYR A 120 8.86 -20.60 5.03
CA TYR A 120 9.94 -20.16 5.91
C TYR A 120 10.77 -21.33 6.49
N GLY A 121 11.87 -21.00 7.15
CA GLY A 121 12.83 -21.93 7.73
C GLY A 121 12.26 -23.02 8.64
N ASP A 122 11.17 -22.73 9.37
CA ASP A 122 10.46 -23.71 10.19
C ASP A 122 9.81 -24.82 9.36
N ARG A 123 9.50 -24.55 8.08
CA ARG A 123 8.82 -25.47 7.16
C ARG A 123 9.76 -26.18 6.21
N HIS A 124 10.86 -25.55 5.79
CA HIS A 124 11.88 -26.24 4.98
C HIS A 124 13.01 -26.86 5.82
N GLY A 125 12.89 -26.83 7.16
CA GLY A 125 13.76 -27.59 8.07
C GLY A 125 15.14 -26.98 8.27
N GLN A 126 15.30 -25.69 7.94
CA GLN A 126 16.58 -25.01 8.05
C GLN A 126 16.36 -23.56 8.52
N PRO A 127 16.15 -23.31 9.82
CA PRO A 127 15.74 -21.99 10.34
C PRO A 127 16.89 -20.99 10.52
N VAL A 128 18.15 -21.43 10.47
CA VAL A 128 19.36 -20.58 10.62
C VAL A 128 20.45 -21.19 9.75
N THR A 129 21.08 -20.40 8.88
CA THR A 129 22.02 -20.92 7.85
C THR A 129 23.33 -20.15 7.74
N ASN A 130 24.03 -20.37 6.61
CA ASN A 130 25.34 -19.87 6.21
C ASN A 130 26.51 -20.58 6.89
N SER A 131 26.22 -21.45 7.85
CA SER A 131 27.16 -22.41 8.40
C SER A 131 26.40 -23.67 8.79
N TYR A 132 26.87 -24.83 8.31
CA TYR A 132 26.34 -26.13 8.72
C TYR A 132 27.47 -26.92 9.38
N ARG A 133 27.13 -27.73 10.38
CA ARG A 133 28.10 -28.64 11.00
C ARG A 133 28.71 -29.51 9.90
N TYR A 134 30.03 -29.52 9.80
CA TYR A 134 30.70 -30.56 9.04
C TYR A 134 30.83 -31.79 9.95
N PHE A 135 30.62 -32.98 9.39
CA PHE A 135 30.96 -34.20 10.10
C PHE A 135 32.48 -34.35 10.10
N ASN A 136 33.05 -34.69 11.26
CA ASN A 136 34.41 -35.15 11.27
C ASN A 136 34.45 -36.57 10.67
N PRO A 137 35.61 -37.03 10.16
CA PRO A 137 35.74 -38.40 9.65
C PRO A 137 35.38 -39.50 10.66
N ASP A 138 35.36 -39.19 11.96
CA ASP A 138 35.01 -40.08 13.07
C ASP A 138 33.54 -40.00 13.52
N GLY A 139 32.72 -39.13 12.91
CA GLY A 139 31.31 -38.94 13.25
C GLY A 139 31.10 -37.90 14.35
#